data_AF-A0AAV8YZW7-F1
#
_entry.id   AF-A0AAV8YZW7-F1
#
_cell.length_a   1.000
_cell.length_b   1.000
_cell.length_c   1.000
_cell.angle_alpha   90.00
_cell.angle_beta   90.00
_cell.angle_gamma   90.00
#
_symmetry.space_group_name_H-M   'P 1'
#
loop_
_entity.id
_entity.type
_entity.pdbx_description
1 polymer ?
#
loop_
_entity_poly.entity_id
_entity_poly.type
_entity_poly.pdbx_seq_one_letter_code
_entity_poly.pdbx_strand_id
1 'polypeptide(L)'
;MKVGKEAFILHADRFPNVIGKREKCVVKMFKTDFFQFKLQEKYVKYNPNFKDKIDKQNMGKYSQLWAERERDNLIRLKNADIPCPEVITLKQHLLIMSFIGENYRPALTLKDANLSDQKFNDAYLQVIKAMKTMYEKENLIHGDLSEDNILWFKECCYFIDVGQAMAPTDVNAYNFLYRDCQKITDESILM
;
A
#
# COMPACT_ATOMS: atom_id res chain seq x y z
N MET A 1 -2.36 -16.49 -7.65
CA MET A 1 -1.22 -16.02 -6.84
C MET A 1 -0.44 -15.03 -7.67
N LYS A 2 -0.24 -13.79 -7.18
CA LYS A 2 0.65 -12.80 -7.80
C LYS A 2 1.93 -12.74 -6.97
N VAL A 3 3.09 -12.81 -7.64
CA VAL A 3 4.39 -12.68 -6.98
C VAL A 3 4.82 -11.23 -7.10
N GLY A 4 4.76 -10.49 -6.00
CA GLY A 4 5.30 -9.13 -5.92
C GLY A 4 6.79 -9.15 -5.60
N LYS A 5 7.41 -7.97 -5.64
CA LYS A 5 8.81 -7.77 -5.24
C LYS A 5 8.99 -8.16 -3.76
N GLU A 6 8.13 -7.64 -2.90
CA GLU A 6 8.27 -7.73 -1.44
C GLU A 6 7.42 -8.84 -0.79
N ALA A 7 6.37 -9.28 -1.47
CA ALA A 7 5.38 -10.19 -0.91
C ALA A 7 4.74 -11.09 -1.98
N PHE A 8 4.19 -12.21 -1.54
CA PHE A 8 3.23 -13.00 -2.32
C PHE A 8 1.82 -12.52 -2.01
N ILE A 9 1.00 -12.36 -3.05
CA ILE A 9 -0.39 -11.96 -2.94
C ILE A 9 -1.27 -13.15 -3.32
N LEU A 10 -2.08 -13.60 -2.36
CA LEU A 10 -2.98 -14.75 -2.49
C LEU A 10 -4.42 -14.29 -2.33
N HIS A 11 -5.32 -14.80 -3.18
CA HIS A 11 -6.77 -14.61 -3.01
C HIS A 11 -7.30 -15.74 -2.13
N ALA A 12 -8.16 -15.40 -1.18
CA ALA A 12 -8.74 -16.36 -0.26
C ALA A 12 -10.21 -16.03 0.04
N ASP A 13 -10.91 -17.02 0.58
CA ASP A 13 -12.25 -16.88 1.10
C ASP A 13 -12.20 -16.89 2.63
N ARG A 14 -12.81 -15.89 3.25
CA ARG A 14 -13.06 -15.83 4.69
C ARG A 14 -14.48 -16.32 4.98
N PHE A 15 -14.58 -17.11 6.04
CA PHE A 15 -15.82 -17.57 6.63
C PHE A 15 -16.05 -16.80 7.93
N PRO A 16 -16.75 -15.65 7.91
CA PRO A 16 -17.18 -15.00 9.14
C PRO A 16 -18.11 -15.94 9.93
N ASN A 17 -18.32 -15.67 11.22
CA ASN A 17 -19.18 -16.46 12.12
C ASN A 17 -20.69 -16.39 11.77
N VAL A 18 -21.01 -16.09 10.51
CA VAL A 18 -22.37 -16.05 9.94
C VAL A 18 -22.49 -17.22 8.96
N ILE A 19 -23.39 -18.14 9.25
CA ILE A 19 -23.62 -19.35 8.44
C ILE A 19 -23.92 -18.95 6.99
N GLY A 20 -23.19 -19.56 6.05
CA GLY A 20 -23.40 -19.37 4.61
C GLY A 20 -22.76 -18.09 4.02
N LYS A 21 -22.25 -17.16 4.84
CA LYS A 21 -21.56 -15.97 4.32
C LYS A 21 -20.11 -16.32 3.96
N ARG A 22 -19.70 -15.97 2.74
CA ARG A 22 -18.31 -16.02 2.29
C ARG A 22 -17.89 -14.63 1.85
N GLU A 23 -16.79 -14.15 2.41
CA GLU A 23 -16.22 -12.84 2.07
C GLU A 23 -14.87 -13.04 1.39
N LYS A 24 -14.59 -12.27 0.35
CA LYS A 24 -13.29 -12.33 -0.34
C LYS A 24 -12.25 -11.54 0.43
N CYS A 25 -11.06 -12.12 0.56
CA CYS A 25 -9.92 -11.44 1.17
C CYS A 25 -8.64 -11.68 0.37
N VAL A 26 -7.65 -10.85 0.67
CA VAL A 26 -6.30 -10.97 0.17
C VAL A 26 -5.39 -11.32 1.32
N VAL A 27 -4.52 -12.30 1.13
CA VAL A 27 -3.39 -12.60 2.03
C VAL A 27 -2.11 -12.10 1.39
N LYS A 28 -1.52 -11.06 1.98
CA LYS A 28 -0.20 -10.55 1.64
C LYS A 28 0.84 -11.17 2.56
N MET A 29 1.62 -12.09 2.01
CA MET A 29 2.69 -12.82 2.69
C MET A 29 4.03 -12.17 2.38
N PHE A 30 4.59 -11.43 3.33
CA PHE A 30 5.85 -10.72 3.15
C PHE A 30 6.99 -11.73 3.08
N LYS A 31 7.87 -11.56 2.08
CA LYS A 31 9.01 -12.46 1.89
C LYS A 31 9.98 -12.33 3.06
N THR A 32 10.50 -13.46 3.51
CA THR A 32 11.45 -13.57 4.64
C THR A 32 12.89 -13.82 4.17
N ASP A 33 13.16 -13.61 2.88
CA ASP A 33 14.48 -13.84 2.29
C ASP A 33 15.45 -12.65 2.46
N PHE A 34 16.75 -12.97 2.36
CA PHE A 34 17.85 -12.04 2.61
C PHE A 34 17.98 -10.93 1.55
N PHE A 35 17.51 -11.15 0.32
CA PHE A 35 17.63 -10.16 -0.76
C PHE A 35 16.65 -9.01 -0.59
N GLN A 36 15.43 -9.31 -0.14
CA GLN A 36 14.42 -8.29 0.15
C GLN A 36 14.86 -7.38 1.30
N PHE A 37 15.53 -7.93 2.31
CA PHE A 37 16.12 -7.15 3.41
C PHE A 37 17.05 -6.04 2.93
N LYS A 38 18.00 -6.32 2.02
CA LYS A 38 18.95 -5.31 1.52
C LYS A 38 18.27 -4.16 0.78
N LEU A 39 17.17 -4.46 0.09
CA LEU A 39 16.45 -3.46 -0.68
C LEU A 39 15.66 -2.53 0.24
N GLN A 40 15.07 -3.09 1.30
CA GLN A 40 14.34 -2.37 2.34
C GLN A 40 15.28 -1.65 3.34
N GLU A 41 16.51 -2.13 3.57
CA GLU A 41 17.54 -1.45 4.38
C GLU A 41 17.89 -0.06 3.80
N LYS A 42 17.79 0.13 2.48
CA LYS A 42 17.98 1.45 1.85
C LYS A 42 16.95 2.47 2.33
N TYR A 43 15.71 2.06 2.59
CA TYR A 43 14.66 2.93 3.11
C TYR A 43 14.81 3.15 4.62
N VAL A 44 15.23 2.11 5.35
CA VAL A 44 15.41 2.15 6.81
C VAL A 44 16.65 2.96 7.25
N LYS A 45 17.70 3.05 6.43
CA LYS A 45 18.94 3.80 6.76
C LYS A 45 18.71 5.26 7.15
N TYR A 46 17.56 5.84 6.81
CA TYR A 46 17.21 7.24 7.02
C TYR A 46 16.28 7.51 8.21
N ASN A 47 15.85 6.47 8.94
CA ASN A 47 15.04 6.61 10.15
C ASN A 47 15.82 6.09 11.38
N PRO A 48 16.34 6.98 12.25
CA PRO A 48 17.17 6.60 13.41
C PRO A 48 16.47 5.65 14.38
N ASN A 49 15.14 5.75 14.52
CA ASN A 49 14.34 4.96 15.45
C ASN A 49 14.25 3.47 15.07
N PHE A 50 14.69 3.11 13.87
CA PHE A 50 14.69 1.73 13.37
C PHE A 50 16.05 1.03 13.50
N LYS A 51 17.16 1.76 13.57
CA LYS A 51 18.51 1.15 13.61
C LYS A 51 18.72 0.25 14.82
N ASP A 52 18.15 0.63 15.96
CA ASP A 52 18.40 -0.06 17.24
C ASP A 52 17.55 -1.32 17.44
N LYS A 53 16.53 -1.55 16.59
CA LYS A 53 15.60 -2.69 16.71
C LYS A 53 15.86 -3.84 15.75
N ILE A 54 16.80 -3.69 14.81
CA ILE A 54 17.02 -4.67 13.74
C ILE A 54 18.31 -5.44 14.00
N ASP A 55 18.16 -6.62 14.56
CA ASP A 55 19.22 -7.63 14.50
C ASP A 55 19.23 -8.23 13.08
N LYS A 56 20.32 -7.98 12.34
CA LYS A 56 20.54 -8.44 10.96
C LYS A 56 20.47 -9.97 10.83
N GLN A 57 20.49 -10.70 11.94
CA GLN A 57 20.39 -12.16 11.97
C GLN A 57 18.94 -12.68 11.96
N ASN A 58 17.91 -11.84 12.16
CA ASN A 58 16.52 -12.29 12.30
C ASN A 58 15.57 -11.70 11.24
N MET A 59 15.70 -12.16 10.00
CA MET A 59 14.90 -11.71 8.85
C MET A 59 13.39 -11.91 9.04
N GLY A 60 12.96 -12.93 9.78
CA GLY A 60 11.54 -13.14 10.09
C GLY A 60 10.94 -12.00 10.91
N LYS A 61 11.68 -11.46 11.89
CA LYS A 61 11.26 -10.28 12.66
C LYS A 61 11.18 -9.03 11.78
N TYR A 62 12.06 -8.92 10.79
CA TYR A 62 12.06 -7.79 9.86
C TYR A 62 10.83 -7.80 8.95
N SER A 63 10.49 -8.94 8.33
CA SER A 63 9.28 -9.06 7.51
C SER A 63 8.01 -8.83 8.32
N GLN A 64 7.99 -9.26 9.59
CA GLN A 64 6.90 -8.94 10.51
C GLN A 64 6.78 -7.43 10.72
N LEU A 65 7.88 -6.72 10.96
CA LEU A 65 7.87 -5.27 11.17
C LEU A 65 7.32 -4.51 9.94
N TRP A 66 7.65 -4.95 8.73
CA TRP A 66 7.06 -4.39 7.49
C TRP A 66 5.56 -4.65 7.39
N ALA A 67 5.14 -5.86 7.73
CA ALA A 67 3.72 -6.20 7.75
C ALA A 67 2.94 -5.39 8.80
N GLU A 68 3.56 -5.13 9.95
CA GLU A 68 3.03 -4.24 10.99
C GLU A 68 2.91 -2.81 10.48
N ARG A 69 3.95 -2.26 9.84
CA ARG A 69 3.92 -0.92 9.25
C ARG A 69 2.82 -0.76 8.21
N GLU A 70 2.69 -1.70 7.27
CA GLU A 70 1.66 -1.61 6.23
C GLU A 70 0.27 -1.69 6.84
N ARG A 71 0.07 -2.56 7.83
CA ARG A 71 -1.20 -2.65 8.58
C ARG A 71 -1.53 -1.34 9.28
N ASP A 72 -0.58 -0.72 9.96
CA ASP A 72 -0.80 0.53 10.69
C ASP A 72 -1.06 1.70 9.74
N ASN A 73 -0.38 1.75 8.60
CA ASN A 73 -0.63 2.76 7.57
C ASN A 73 -2.01 2.57 6.92
N LEU A 74 -2.44 1.35 6.60
CA LEU A 74 -3.81 1.09 6.10
C LEU A 74 -4.88 1.57 7.09
N ILE A 75 -4.66 1.38 8.40
CA ILE A 75 -5.57 1.89 9.44
C ILE A 75 -5.63 3.43 9.41
N ARG A 76 -4.49 4.10 9.26
CA ARG A 76 -4.41 5.57 9.13
C ARG A 76 -5.15 6.09 7.89
N LEU A 77 -4.93 5.45 6.74
CA LEU A 77 -5.66 5.78 5.51
C LEU A 77 -7.18 5.64 5.72
N LYS A 78 -7.61 4.52 6.33
CA LYS A 78 -9.03 4.28 6.61
C LYS A 78 -9.64 5.33 7.53
N ASN A 79 -8.93 5.73 8.60
CA ASN A 79 -9.38 6.77 9.53
C ASN A 79 -9.49 8.16 8.87
N ALA A 80 -8.71 8.40 7.83
CA ALA A 80 -8.73 9.63 7.04
C ALA A 80 -9.75 9.60 5.88
N ASP A 81 -10.61 8.57 5.81
CA ASP A 81 -11.56 8.32 4.72
C ASP A 81 -10.90 8.19 3.33
N ILE A 82 -9.64 7.74 3.30
CA ILE A 82 -8.94 7.43 2.04
C ILE A 82 -9.26 5.97 1.66
N PRO A 83 -9.81 5.70 0.46
CA PRO A 83 -10.10 4.33 0.07
C PRO A 83 -8.82 3.49 0.00
N CYS A 84 -8.82 2.39 0.75
CA CYS A 84 -7.74 1.40 0.81
C CYS A 84 -8.32 0.05 1.22
N PRO A 85 -7.56 -1.05 1.12
CA PRO A 85 -7.96 -2.33 1.71
C PRO A 85 -8.17 -2.20 3.22
N GLU A 86 -9.30 -2.70 3.71
CA GLU A 86 -9.57 -2.80 5.14
C GLU A 86 -8.77 -3.96 5.74
N VAL A 87 -8.04 -3.68 6.83
CA VAL A 87 -7.28 -4.71 7.53
C VAL A 87 -8.24 -5.65 8.26
N ILE A 88 -8.14 -6.95 7.97
CA ILE A 88 -8.89 -7.99 8.68
C ILE A 88 -8.09 -8.50 9.87
N THR A 89 -6.83 -8.90 9.64
CA THR A 89 -5.94 -9.37 10.70
C THR A 89 -4.49 -9.38 10.23
N LEU A 90 -3.54 -9.30 11.16
CA LEU A 90 -2.14 -9.60 10.91
C LEU A 90 -1.71 -10.74 11.82
N LYS A 91 -0.98 -11.72 11.28
CA LYS A 91 -0.30 -12.75 12.03
C LYS A 91 1.14 -12.86 11.54
N GLN A 92 2.10 -12.44 12.37
CA GLN A 92 3.52 -12.37 11.99
C GLN A 92 3.72 -11.55 10.70
N HIS A 93 4.19 -12.18 9.63
CA HIS A 93 4.45 -11.58 8.32
C HIS A 93 3.30 -11.82 7.31
N LEU A 94 2.12 -12.23 7.79
CA LEU A 94 0.92 -12.46 6.99
C LEU A 94 -0.13 -11.39 7.30
N LEU A 95 -0.38 -10.51 6.34
CA LEU A 95 -1.42 -9.49 6.40
C LEU A 95 -2.64 -9.93 5.60
N ILE A 96 -3.78 -10.03 6.27
CA ILE A 96 -5.06 -10.34 5.66
C ILE A 96 -5.88 -9.06 5.58
N MET A 97 -6.36 -8.72 4.39
CA MET A 97 -7.12 -7.50 4.11
C MET A 97 -8.29 -7.75 3.17
N SER A 98 -9.23 -6.82 3.10
CA SER A 98 -10.38 -6.88 2.21
C SER A 98 -9.95 -6.99 0.75
N PHE A 99 -10.66 -7.79 -0.03
CA PHE A 99 -10.47 -7.85 -1.48
C PHE A 99 -11.11 -6.65 -2.17
N ILE A 100 -10.35 -5.96 -3.03
CA ILE A 100 -10.86 -4.89 -3.88
C ILE A 100 -11.08 -5.45 -5.29
N GLY A 101 -12.35 -5.57 -5.68
CA GLY A 101 -12.76 -6.17 -6.94
C GLY A 101 -14.13 -6.83 -6.84
N GLU A 102 -14.57 -7.48 -7.92
CA GLU A 102 -15.82 -8.25 -7.95
C GLU A 102 -15.64 -9.56 -8.72
N ASN A 103 -16.57 -10.51 -8.53
CA ASN A 103 -16.62 -11.73 -9.35
C ASN A 103 -15.27 -12.47 -9.44
N TYR A 104 -14.54 -12.54 -8.33
CA TYR A 104 -13.22 -13.18 -8.21
C TYR A 104 -12.10 -12.53 -9.04
N ARG A 105 -12.35 -11.35 -9.60
CA ARG A 105 -11.38 -10.57 -10.37
C ARG A 105 -10.92 -9.36 -9.57
N PRO A 106 -9.61 -9.20 -9.34
CA PRO A 106 -9.11 -8.02 -8.65
C PRO A 106 -9.37 -6.79 -9.51
N ALA A 107 -9.58 -5.65 -8.87
CA ALA A 107 -9.60 -4.38 -9.57
C ALA A 107 -8.27 -4.16 -10.33
N LEU A 108 -8.34 -3.50 -11.48
CA LEU A 108 -7.15 -3.14 -12.25
C LEU A 108 -6.45 -1.95 -11.57
N THR A 109 -5.13 -1.88 -11.75
CA THR A 109 -4.35 -0.69 -11.41
C THR A 109 -4.78 0.47 -12.32
N LEU A 110 -4.51 1.72 -11.95
CA LEU A 110 -4.76 2.86 -12.84
C LEU A 110 -3.99 2.72 -14.15
N LYS A 111 -2.81 2.10 -14.12
CA LYS A 111 -2.02 1.77 -15.30
C LYS A 111 -2.75 0.90 -16.32
N ASP A 112 -3.42 -0.13 -15.80
CA ASP A 112 -4.06 -1.17 -16.61
C ASP A 112 -5.54 -0.84 -16.85
N ALA A 113 -6.11 0.10 -16.09
CA ALA A 113 -7.46 0.58 -16.24
C ALA A 113 -7.52 1.50 -17.47
N ASN A 114 -8.07 0.99 -18.57
CA ASN A 114 -8.32 1.79 -19.77
C ASN A 114 -9.45 2.80 -19.51
N LEU A 115 -9.12 3.93 -18.89
CA LEU A 115 -10.07 4.98 -18.50
C LEU A 115 -10.35 5.93 -19.67
N SER A 116 -11.56 6.50 -19.69
CA SER A 116 -11.84 7.67 -20.52
C SER A 116 -11.26 8.92 -19.89
N ASP A 117 -10.99 9.94 -20.69
CA ASP A 117 -10.43 11.23 -20.25
C ASP A 117 -11.19 11.83 -19.06
N GLN A 118 -12.53 11.71 -19.06
CA GLN A 118 -13.35 12.17 -17.95
C GLN A 118 -13.05 11.41 -16.65
N LYS A 119 -13.09 10.07 -16.69
CA LYS A 119 -12.83 9.23 -15.50
C LYS A 119 -11.40 9.38 -15.00
N PHE A 120 -10.51 9.67 -15.93
CA PHE A 120 -9.12 9.91 -15.65
C PHE A 120 -8.88 11.22 -14.91
N ASN A 121 -9.52 12.31 -15.34
CA ASN A 121 -9.54 13.57 -14.59
C ASN A 121 -10.15 13.38 -13.19
N ASP A 122 -11.23 12.61 -13.07
CA ASP A 122 -11.81 12.29 -11.76
C ASP A 122 -10.82 11.51 -10.87
N ALA A 123 -10.12 10.52 -11.43
CA ALA A 123 -9.09 9.76 -10.74
C ALA A 123 -7.95 10.67 -10.26
N TYR A 124 -7.45 11.58 -11.11
CA TYR A 124 -6.40 12.53 -10.76
C TYR A 124 -6.77 13.40 -9.55
N LEU A 125 -7.97 13.97 -9.57
CA LEU A 125 -8.47 14.80 -8.47
C LEU A 125 -8.59 13.99 -7.17
N GLN A 126 -9.05 12.74 -7.25
CA GLN A 126 -9.08 11.83 -6.10
C GLN A 126 -7.66 11.57 -5.56
N VAL A 127 -6.68 11.37 -6.45
CA VAL A 127 -5.30 11.09 -6.05
C VAL A 127 -4.66 12.29 -5.36
N ILE A 128 -4.76 13.49 -5.92
CA ILE A 128 -4.23 14.72 -5.29
C ILE A 128 -4.89 14.93 -3.93
N LYS A 129 -6.21 14.76 -3.84
CA LYS A 129 -6.94 14.92 -2.59
C LYS A 129 -6.46 13.92 -1.53
N ALA A 130 -6.22 12.67 -1.92
CA ALA A 130 -5.69 11.65 -1.03
C ALA A 130 -4.25 11.99 -0.57
N MET A 131 -3.35 12.35 -1.49
CA MET A 131 -1.98 12.77 -1.17
C MET A 131 -1.97 13.93 -0.17
N LYS A 132 -2.79 14.96 -0.41
CA LYS A 132 -2.94 16.10 0.51
C LYS A 132 -3.45 15.67 1.87
N THR A 133 -4.47 14.79 1.90
CA THR A 133 -5.06 14.28 3.15
C THR A 133 -4.06 13.44 3.95
N MET A 134 -3.29 12.57 3.28
CA MET A 134 -2.22 11.80 3.92
C MET A 134 -1.19 12.73 4.57
N TYR A 135 -0.77 13.78 3.86
CA TYR A 135 0.21 14.72 4.38
C TYR A 135 -0.33 15.56 5.55
N GLU A 136 -1.47 16.23 5.35
CA GLU A 136 -1.98 17.23 6.30
C GLU A 136 -2.65 16.61 7.53
N LYS A 137 -3.42 15.53 7.36
CA LYS A 137 -4.17 14.91 8.47
C LYS A 137 -3.42 13.78 9.12
N GLU A 138 -2.83 12.91 8.30
CA GLU A 138 -2.15 11.73 8.82
C GLU A 138 -0.68 11.98 9.09
N ASN A 139 -0.05 13.08 8.66
CA ASN A 139 1.40 13.27 8.74
C ASN A 139 2.14 12.09 8.08
N LEU A 140 1.72 11.76 6.85
CA LEU A 140 2.15 10.59 6.09
C LEU A 140 2.42 10.94 4.63
N ILE A 141 3.53 10.43 4.10
CA ILE A 141 3.92 10.50 2.68
C ILE A 141 4.04 9.06 2.18
N HIS A 142 3.45 8.74 1.02
CA HIS A 142 3.42 7.36 0.51
C HIS A 142 4.83 6.82 0.21
N GLY A 143 5.66 7.61 -0.47
CA GLY A 143 7.08 7.37 -0.68
C GLY A 143 7.46 6.48 -1.86
N ASP A 144 6.47 5.96 -2.58
CA ASP A 144 6.65 5.20 -3.82
C ASP A 144 5.36 5.24 -4.67
N LEU A 145 4.54 6.28 -4.58
CA LEU A 145 3.22 6.34 -5.22
C LEU A 145 3.34 6.37 -6.76
N SER A 146 2.52 5.58 -7.46
CA SER A 146 2.37 5.59 -8.94
C SER A 146 1.05 4.95 -9.37
N GLU A 147 0.75 4.93 -10.66
CA GLU A 147 -0.42 4.26 -11.21
C GLU A 147 -0.47 2.75 -10.95
N ASP A 148 0.68 2.11 -10.66
CA ASP A 148 0.80 0.68 -10.34
C ASP A 148 0.29 0.33 -8.93
N ASN A 149 0.25 1.29 -8.00
CA ASN A 149 -0.20 1.09 -6.61
C ASN A 149 -1.51 1.81 -6.25
N ILE A 150 -2.28 2.17 -7.29
CA ILE A 150 -3.62 2.69 -7.15
C ILE A 150 -4.55 1.79 -7.96
N LEU A 151 -5.53 1.17 -7.31
CA LEU A 151 -6.55 0.37 -7.96
C LEU A 151 -7.75 1.23 -8.32
N TRP A 152 -8.31 1.04 -9.51
CA TRP A 152 -9.56 1.68 -9.92
C TRP A 152 -10.73 0.72 -9.78
N PHE A 153 -11.65 1.03 -8.88
CA PHE A 153 -12.83 0.20 -8.65
C PHE A 153 -14.06 1.03 -8.33
N LYS A 154 -15.16 0.82 -9.07
CA LYS A 154 -16.42 1.53 -8.89
C LYS A 154 -16.23 3.06 -8.81
N GLU A 155 -15.45 3.59 -9.74
CA GLU A 155 -15.17 5.03 -9.89
C GLU A 155 -14.40 5.65 -8.71
N CYS A 156 -13.71 4.82 -7.92
CA CYS A 156 -12.90 5.22 -6.79
C CYS A 156 -11.46 4.72 -6.92
N CYS A 157 -10.50 5.58 -6.54
CA CYS A 157 -9.09 5.24 -6.40
C CYS A 157 -8.81 4.60 -5.03
N TYR A 158 -8.35 3.35 -5.02
CA TYR A 158 -7.95 2.62 -3.82
C TYR A 158 -6.42 2.53 -3.73
N PHE A 159 -5.85 3.04 -2.64
CA PHE A 159 -4.42 3.05 -2.40
C PHE A 159 -3.96 1.73 -1.76
N ILE A 160 -2.91 1.14 -2.32
CA ILE A 160 -2.32 -0.12 -1.85
C ILE A 160 -0.81 0.02 -1.65
N ASP A 161 -0.16 -0.99 -1.08
CA ASP A 161 1.30 -1.05 -0.92
C ASP A 161 1.92 0.12 -0.11
N VAL A 162 1.22 0.52 0.96
CA VAL A 162 1.61 1.65 1.85
C VAL A 162 2.66 1.30 2.91
N GLY A 163 3.37 0.18 2.79
CA GLY A 163 4.37 -0.27 3.78
C GLY A 163 5.59 0.67 3.89
N GLN A 164 5.94 1.33 2.78
CA GLN A 164 7.07 2.27 2.69
C GLN A 164 6.71 3.70 3.11
N ALA A 165 5.44 3.97 3.42
CA ALA A 165 5.02 5.31 3.79
C ALA A 165 5.70 5.78 5.07
N MET A 166 6.02 7.07 5.11
CA MET A 166 6.93 7.69 6.08
C MET A 166 6.44 9.06 6.54
N ALA A 167 6.99 9.57 7.64
CA ALA A 167 6.59 10.87 8.17
C ALA A 167 7.35 12.00 7.45
N PRO A 168 6.77 13.20 7.31
CA PRO A 168 7.46 14.39 6.81
C PRO A 168 8.76 14.76 7.55
N THR A 169 8.93 14.27 8.78
CA THR A 169 10.14 14.48 9.59
C THR A 169 11.31 13.55 9.25
N ASP A 170 11.09 12.52 8.42
CA ASP A 170 12.15 11.62 7.97
C ASP A 170 13.16 12.32 7.05
N VAL A 171 14.44 11.93 7.13
CA VAL A 171 15.59 12.64 6.53
C VAL A 171 15.50 12.83 5.00
N ASN A 172 14.63 12.11 4.31
CA ASN A 172 14.40 12.21 2.86
C ASN A 172 12.93 12.38 2.47
N ALA A 173 12.04 12.65 3.42
CA ALA A 173 10.60 12.60 3.20
C ALA A 173 10.14 13.48 2.03
N TYR A 174 10.64 14.71 1.94
CA TYR A 174 10.30 15.64 0.86
C TYR A 174 10.86 15.25 -0.51
N ASN A 175 12.01 14.57 -0.56
CA ASN A 175 12.52 14.02 -1.82
C ASN A 175 11.61 12.93 -2.36
N PHE A 176 11.05 12.11 -1.46
CA PHE A 176 10.08 11.08 -1.84
C PHE A 176 8.72 11.69 -2.21
N LEU A 177 8.22 12.67 -1.47
CA LEU A 177 7.01 13.39 -1.83
C LEU A 177 7.13 14.06 -3.21
N TYR A 178 8.28 14.70 -3.49
CA TYR A 178 8.54 15.29 -4.79
C TYR A 178 8.48 14.24 -5.92
N ARG A 179 9.07 13.06 -5.71
CA ARG A 179 9.00 11.95 -6.69
C ARG A 179 7.60 11.41 -6.86
N ASP A 180 6.83 11.26 -5.78
CA ASP A 180 5.43 10.85 -5.84
C ASP A 180 4.64 11.86 -6.69
N CYS A 181 4.80 13.17 -6.43
CA CYS A 181 4.19 14.22 -7.24
C CYS A 181 4.60 14.13 -8.71
N GLN A 182 5.90 13.95 -8.99
CA GLN A 182 6.39 13.82 -10.37
C GLN A 182 5.78 12.62 -11.08
N LYS A 183 5.73 11.44 -10.47
CA LYS A 183 5.11 10.26 -11.10
C LYS A 183 3.64 10.51 -11.42
N ILE A 184 2.90 11.07 -10.47
CA ILE A 184 1.49 11.42 -10.65
C ILE A 184 1.29 12.53 -11.70
N THR A 185 2.27 13.40 -11.98
CA THR A 185 2.13 14.44 -13.02
C THR A 185 2.74 14.06 -14.38
N ASP A 186 3.80 13.26 -14.40
CA ASP A 186 4.59 12.92 -15.60
C ASP A 186 4.11 11.63 -16.26
N GLU A 187 3.69 10.62 -15.48
CA GLU A 187 3.18 9.35 -16.01
C GLU A 187 1.71 9.54 -16.39
N SER A 188 1.49 10.14 -17.55
CA SER A 188 0.25 10.11 -18.31
C SER A 188 -0.98 10.71 -17.62
N ILE A 189 -0.91 11.47 -16.52
CA ILE A 189 -2.13 12.05 -15.91
C ILE A 189 -2.73 13.26 -16.66
N LEU A 190 -2.12 13.66 -17.78
CA LEU A 190 -2.51 14.84 -18.56
C LEU A 190 -2.53 14.64 -20.09
N MET A 191 -2.51 13.40 -20.60
CA MET A 191 -2.70 13.11 -22.02
C MET A 191 -3.74 12.03 -22.23
#